data_AF-S4RR00-F1
#
_entry.id   AF-S4RR00-F1
#
_cell.length_a   1.000
_cell.length_b   1.000
_cell.length_c   1.000
_cell.angle_alpha   90.00
_cell.angle_beta   90.00
_cell.angle_gamma   90.00
#
_symmetry.space_group_name_H-M   'P 1'
#
loop_
_entity.id
_entity.type
_entity.pdbx_description
1 polymer ?
#
loop_
_entity_poly.entity_id
_entity_poly.type
_entity_poly.pdbx_seq_one_letter_code
_entity_poly.pdbx_strand_id
1 'polypeptide(L)'
;VLTEMDNVESICSTSKSGAKPNQKSTVKAKGAMVVSFPIVPLKIGEHQISIRSRVYGHTFGDGVQKTLRVVPEGVRDILSESRIVHVGSLCICRKFRDHILNLRGKNEISPDVVPNSDVLTFISVKGDEVAETMVNCLDAKSISHLIQVPSGCGEQNMIKMAPTTLTLIYLDSVQEWEKIGLNRREEAI
;
A
#
# COMPACT_ATOMS: atom_id res chain seq x y z
N VAL A 1 3.49 5.34 39.92
CA VAL A 1 3.35 4.45 38.75
C VAL A 1 4.72 4.32 38.10
N LEU A 2 5.18 3.10 37.85
CA LEU A 2 6.36 2.82 37.06
C LEU A 2 5.90 2.48 35.65
N THR A 3 6.28 3.30 34.68
CA THR A 3 5.97 3.07 33.27
C THR A 3 7.26 2.69 32.55
N GLU A 4 7.23 1.61 31.78
CA GLU A 4 8.37 1.03 31.08
C GLU A 4 8.02 0.80 29.61
N MET A 5 8.95 1.14 28.72
CA MET A 5 8.87 0.78 27.30
C MET A 5 9.70 -0.49 27.08
N ASP A 6 9.16 -1.44 26.32
CA ASP A 6 9.94 -2.62 25.91
C ASP A 6 11.02 -2.22 24.88
N ASN A 7 12.15 -2.94 24.91
CA ASN A 7 13.23 -2.72 23.97
C ASN A 7 12.89 -3.33 22.61
N VAL A 8 13.21 -2.57 21.56
CA VAL A 8 13.01 -2.95 20.15
C VAL A 8 14.33 -2.71 19.43
N GLU A 9 14.92 -3.75 18.82
CA GLU A 9 16.26 -3.69 18.23
C GLU A 9 16.42 -2.64 17.12
N SER A 10 15.35 -2.38 16.38
CA SER A 10 15.30 -1.41 15.28
C SER A 10 15.09 0.04 15.75
N ILE A 11 15.03 0.29 17.06
CA ILE A 11 14.71 1.60 17.62
C ILE A 11 15.70 1.94 18.73
N CYS A 12 16.38 3.06 18.57
CA CYS A 12 17.21 3.64 19.61
C CYS A 12 16.34 4.41 20.61
N SER A 13 16.59 4.23 21.90
CA SER A 13 15.89 4.91 23.00
C SER A 13 16.88 5.41 24.04
N THR A 14 16.43 6.23 24.99
CA THR A 14 17.31 6.90 25.99
C THR A 14 17.97 5.97 27.03
N SER A 15 17.78 4.66 26.93
CA SER A 15 18.32 3.70 27.90
C SER A 15 19.69 3.19 27.53
N LYS A 16 20.47 2.84 28.56
CA LYS A 16 21.73 2.11 28.40
C LYS A 16 21.48 0.74 27.76
N SER A 17 22.48 0.23 27.05
CA SER A 17 22.42 -1.08 26.39
C SER A 17 21.89 -2.17 27.33
N GLY A 18 20.81 -2.84 26.91
CA GLY A 18 20.14 -3.91 27.67
C GLY A 18 19.12 -3.47 28.72
N ALA A 19 19.07 -2.19 29.12
CA ALA A 19 18.10 -1.68 30.08
C ALA A 19 16.82 -1.20 29.38
N LYS A 20 15.66 -1.37 30.02
CA LYS A 20 14.38 -0.84 29.52
C LYS A 20 14.23 0.64 29.90
N PRO A 21 13.83 1.53 28.97
CA PRO A 21 13.41 2.88 29.29
C PRO A 21 12.27 2.86 30.29
N ASN A 22 12.48 3.49 31.44
CA ASN A 22 11.48 3.58 32.47
C ASN A 22 11.39 4.98 33.07
N GLN A 23 10.20 5.32 33.54
CA GLN A 23 9.91 6.58 34.21
C GLN A 23 8.98 6.33 35.38
N LYS A 24 9.36 6.88 36.55
CA LYS A 24 8.50 6.89 37.74
C LYS A 24 7.69 8.18 37.74
N SER A 25 6.37 8.06 37.85
CA SER A 25 5.45 9.19 37.89
C SER A 25 4.45 9.06 39.03
N THR A 26 4.01 10.20 39.56
CA THR A 26 2.97 10.27 40.59
C THR A 26 1.72 10.87 39.96
N VAL A 27 0.63 10.12 39.94
CA VAL A 27 -0.66 10.56 39.38
C VAL A 27 -1.56 10.96 40.53
N LYS A 28 -2.10 12.19 40.51
CA LYS A 28 -3.04 12.67 41.52
C LYS A 28 -4.40 11.98 41.36
N ALA A 29 -5.17 11.88 42.44
CA ALA A 29 -6.52 11.35 42.40
C ALA A 29 -7.39 12.12 41.40
N LYS A 30 -8.14 11.40 40.55
CA LYS A 30 -8.95 11.96 39.46
C LYS A 30 -8.17 12.87 38.49
N GLY A 31 -6.86 12.67 38.36
CA GLY A 31 -5.99 13.41 37.43
C GLY A 31 -5.35 12.49 36.39
N ALA A 32 -4.68 13.10 35.40
CA ALA A 32 -3.88 12.43 34.39
C ALA A 32 -2.44 12.96 34.38
N MET A 33 -1.50 12.15 33.91
CA MET A 33 -0.09 12.52 33.78
C MET A 33 0.43 12.06 32.44
N VAL A 34 1.22 12.90 31.76
CA VAL A 34 1.88 12.57 30.50
C VAL A 34 3.27 12.00 30.78
N VAL A 35 3.60 10.90 30.10
CA VAL A 35 4.91 10.24 30.13
C VAL A 35 5.42 10.20 28.70
N SER A 36 6.68 10.59 28.48
CA SER A 36 7.26 10.72 27.13
C SER A 36 8.52 9.88 27.00
N PHE A 37 8.58 9.05 25.96
CA PHE A 37 9.75 8.27 25.60
C PHE A 37 10.26 8.75 24.24
N PRO A 38 11.37 9.52 24.18
CA PRO A 38 11.97 9.89 22.91
C PRO A 38 12.65 8.66 22.29
N ILE A 39 12.35 8.45 21.01
CA ILE A 39 12.82 7.30 20.23
C ILE A 39 13.37 7.76 18.88
N VAL A 40 14.35 7.02 18.35
CA VAL A 40 14.91 7.23 17.01
C VAL A 40 14.87 5.90 16.26
N PRO A 41 14.00 5.76 15.24
CA PRO A 41 13.96 4.56 14.41
C PRO A 41 15.23 4.43 13.55
N LEU A 42 15.74 3.20 13.44
CA LEU A 42 16.96 2.88 12.69
C LEU A 42 16.69 2.08 11.41
N LYS A 43 15.51 1.48 11.27
CA LYS A 43 15.11 0.68 10.11
C LYS A 43 13.73 1.08 9.61
N ILE A 44 13.56 1.06 8.30
CA ILE A 44 12.25 1.24 7.63
C ILE A 44 11.36 0.02 7.94
N GLY A 45 10.04 0.24 7.92
CA GLY A 45 9.04 -0.81 8.10
C GLY A 45 8.17 -0.60 9.32
N GLU A 46 7.48 -1.66 9.73
CA GLU A 46 6.57 -1.66 10.86
C GLU A 46 7.23 -2.21 12.11
N HIS A 47 7.16 -1.44 13.21
CA HIS A 47 7.78 -1.80 14.48
C HIS A 47 6.75 -1.76 15.59
N GLN A 48 6.73 -2.79 16.44
CA GLN A 48 5.78 -2.88 17.54
C GLN A 48 6.33 -2.20 18.80
N ILE A 49 5.69 -1.12 19.24
CA ILE A 49 6.03 -0.41 20.48
C ILE A 49 5.08 -0.86 21.58
N SER A 50 5.64 -1.39 22.66
CA SER A 50 4.89 -1.82 23.85
C SER A 50 5.30 -0.97 25.05
N ILE A 51 4.31 -0.36 25.71
CA ILE A 51 4.48 0.41 26.93
C ILE A 51 3.64 -0.26 28.01
N ARG A 52 4.25 -0.57 29.15
CA ARG A 52 3.57 -1.15 30.32
C ARG A 52 3.70 -0.22 31.52
N SER A 53 2.65 -0.11 32.30
CA SER A 53 2.62 0.66 33.55
C SER A 53 2.23 -0.23 34.72
N ARG A 54 2.88 -0.05 35.86
CA ARG A 54 2.61 -0.78 37.11
C ARG A 54 2.50 0.19 38.28
N VAL A 55 1.54 -0.03 39.17
CA VAL A 55 1.41 0.76 40.40
C VAL A 55 2.32 0.17 41.48
N TYR A 56 3.16 0.99 42.11
CA TYR A 56 4.09 0.51 43.13
C TYR A 56 3.34 -0.01 44.35
N GLY A 57 3.73 -1.17 44.88
CA GLY A 57 3.08 -1.79 46.06
C GLY A 57 1.72 -2.43 45.78
N HIS A 58 1.26 -2.46 44.53
CA HIS A 58 0.01 -3.10 44.13
C HIS A 58 0.22 -4.02 42.93
N THR A 59 -0.71 -4.93 42.69
CA THR A 59 -0.71 -5.84 41.51
C THR A 59 -1.36 -5.21 40.28
N PHE A 60 -1.82 -3.96 40.36
CA PHE A 60 -2.45 -3.26 39.24
C PHE A 60 -1.40 -2.84 38.21
N GLY A 61 -1.68 -3.17 36.95
CA GLY A 61 -0.90 -2.73 35.81
C GLY A 61 -1.73 -2.76 34.54
N ASP A 62 -1.28 -2.00 33.57
CA ASP A 62 -1.89 -1.91 32.25
C ASP A 62 -0.78 -1.81 31.19
N GLY A 63 -1.10 -2.13 29.94
CA GLY A 63 -0.14 -2.10 28.85
C GLY A 63 -0.81 -1.82 27.52
N VAL A 64 -0.16 -1.00 26.70
CA VAL A 64 -0.60 -0.66 25.37
C VAL A 64 0.49 -1.02 24.38
N GLN A 65 0.08 -1.69 23.29
CA GLN A 65 0.94 -1.98 22.16
C GLN A 65 0.40 -1.28 20.91
N LYS A 66 1.29 -0.61 20.17
CA LYS A 66 0.96 0.06 18.92
C LYS A 66 2.05 -0.16 17.88
N THR A 67 1.63 -0.26 16.63
CA THR A 67 2.53 -0.32 15.48
C THR A 67 2.99 1.08 15.07
N LEU A 68 4.31 1.29 15.02
CA LEU A 68 4.96 2.46 14.45
C LEU A 68 5.40 2.13 13.02
N ARG A 69 4.82 2.82 12.02
CA ARG A 69 5.21 2.70 10.62
C ARG A 69 6.28 3.73 10.28
N VAL A 70 7.49 3.25 9.98
CA VAL A 70 8.64 4.05 9.59
C VAL A 70 8.77 4.02 8.08
N VAL A 71 8.81 5.19 7.46
CA VAL A 71 8.95 5.37 6.02
C VAL A 71 10.35 5.93 5.71
N PRO A 72 10.91 5.62 4.52
CA PRO A 72 12.13 6.27 4.06
C PRO A 72 11.93 7.79 3.94
N GLU A 73 13.05 8.51 3.94
CA GLU A 73 13.09 9.92 3.59
C GLU A 73 12.83 10.16 2.09
N GLY A 74 12.78 11.43 1.69
CA GLY A 74 12.55 11.83 0.30
C GLY A 74 11.09 11.86 -0.13
N VAL A 75 10.88 11.92 -1.44
CA VAL A 75 9.55 11.94 -2.07
C VAL A 75 9.40 10.67 -2.91
N ARG A 76 8.23 10.04 -2.83
CA ARG A 76 7.92 8.87 -3.65
C ARG A 76 7.82 9.30 -5.11
N ASP A 77 8.80 8.89 -5.91
CA ASP A 77 8.77 9.04 -7.36
C ASP A 77 8.23 7.78 -8.03
N ILE A 78 7.42 7.94 -9.07
CA ILE A 78 6.78 6.84 -9.81
C ILE A 78 7.08 7.04 -11.30
N LEU A 79 7.96 6.20 -11.82
CA LEU A 79 8.25 6.12 -13.24
C LEU A 79 7.35 5.06 -13.87
N SER A 80 6.62 5.44 -14.92
CA SER A 80 5.74 4.56 -15.67
C SER A 80 6.13 4.56 -17.14
N GLU A 81 6.34 3.36 -17.69
CA GLU A 81 6.50 3.15 -19.14
C GLU A 81 5.41 2.17 -19.61
N SER A 82 4.71 2.52 -20.69
CA SER A 82 3.76 1.64 -21.35
C SER A 82 4.18 1.38 -22.80
N ARG A 83 3.96 0.15 -23.29
CA ARG A 83 4.24 -0.24 -24.68
C ARG A 83 3.13 -1.13 -25.20
N ILE A 84 2.60 -0.79 -26.38
CA ILE A 84 1.61 -1.61 -27.09
C ILE A 84 2.36 -2.55 -28.05
N VAL A 85 2.02 -3.84 -28.02
CA VAL A 85 2.65 -4.88 -28.85
C VAL A 85 1.63 -5.44 -29.83
N HIS A 86 1.81 -5.16 -31.12
CA HIS A 86 0.99 -5.73 -32.19
C HIS A 86 1.64 -6.99 -32.78
N VAL A 87 1.13 -8.16 -32.40
CA VAL A 87 1.65 -9.46 -32.86
C VAL A 87 1.33 -9.72 -34.35
N GLY A 88 0.28 -9.09 -34.90
CA GLY A 88 -0.19 -9.29 -36.28
C GLY A 88 0.68 -8.68 -37.38
N SER A 89 1.60 -7.77 -37.03
CA SER A 89 2.50 -7.08 -37.97
C SER A 89 3.87 -7.76 -38.13
N LEU A 90 4.10 -8.91 -37.48
CA LEU A 90 5.21 -9.78 -37.84
C LEU A 90 4.85 -10.50 -39.14
N CYS A 91 5.44 -10.05 -40.26
CA CYS A 91 5.30 -10.69 -41.55
C CYS A 91 5.39 -12.23 -41.42
N ILE A 92 4.35 -12.91 -41.88
CA ILE A 92 4.21 -14.38 -42.03
C ILE A 92 5.26 -14.96 -43.03
N CYS A 93 6.32 -14.22 -43.38
CA CYS A 93 7.23 -14.55 -44.48
C CYS A 93 8.54 -15.20 -44.06
N ARG A 94 8.84 -15.42 -42.77
CA ARG A 94 10.02 -16.21 -42.38
C ARG A 94 9.74 -17.09 -41.17
N LYS A 95 9.59 -18.39 -41.44
CA LYS A 95 9.76 -19.55 -40.56
C LYS A 95 9.47 -19.30 -39.06
N PHE A 96 8.33 -19.82 -38.60
CA PHE A 96 7.92 -20.07 -37.21
C PHE A 96 8.99 -20.81 -36.37
N ARG A 97 10.13 -20.16 -36.08
CA ARG A 97 11.05 -20.54 -35.01
C ARG A 97 11.53 -19.25 -34.35
N ASP A 98 11.06 -19.04 -33.13
CA ASP A 98 11.65 -18.16 -32.13
C ASP A 98 11.68 -16.66 -32.45
N HIS A 99 10.51 -16.07 -32.73
CA HIS A 99 10.35 -14.62 -32.59
C HIS A 99 10.22 -14.24 -31.12
N ILE A 100 11.34 -14.21 -30.40
CA ILE A 100 11.43 -13.59 -29.08
C ILE A 100 11.37 -12.07 -29.28
N LEU A 101 10.24 -11.46 -28.89
CA LEU A 101 10.16 -10.00 -28.79
C LEU A 101 10.95 -9.55 -27.57
N ASN A 102 12.18 -9.07 -27.80
CA ASN A 102 13.03 -8.55 -26.75
C ASN A 102 12.59 -7.14 -26.35
N LEU A 103 11.64 -7.05 -25.42
CA LEU A 103 11.31 -5.79 -24.76
C LEU A 103 12.34 -5.51 -23.67
N ARG A 104 13.34 -4.67 -23.97
CA ARG A 104 14.20 -4.10 -22.93
C ARG A 104 13.49 -2.89 -22.32
N GLY A 105 13.10 -3.02 -21.07
CA GLY A 105 12.79 -1.87 -20.22
C GLY A 105 14.08 -1.14 -19.87
N LYS A 106 14.00 0.18 -19.71
CA LYS A 106 15.10 0.92 -19.10
C LYS A 106 15.10 0.59 -17.61
N ASN A 107 15.99 -0.32 -17.19
CA ASN A 107 16.26 -0.52 -15.75
C ASN A 107 17.20 0.60 -15.24
N GLU A 108 16.86 1.85 -15.55
CA GLU A 108 17.59 3.02 -15.09
C GLU A 108 17.07 3.36 -13.69
N ILE A 109 17.80 2.90 -12.67
CA ILE A 109 17.57 3.35 -11.31
C ILE A 109 17.99 4.82 -11.27
N SER A 110 17.07 5.71 -10.88
CA SER A 110 17.36 7.14 -10.77
C SER A 110 18.58 7.35 -9.84
N PRO A 111 19.52 8.26 -10.19
CA PRO A 111 20.63 8.58 -9.30
C PRO A 111 20.16 9.16 -7.96
N ASP A 112 18.93 9.64 -7.88
CA ASP A 112 18.34 10.28 -6.70
C ASP A 112 17.63 9.30 -5.76
N VAL A 113 17.83 7.98 -5.93
CA VAL A 113 17.25 6.97 -5.05
C VAL A 113 17.85 7.05 -3.65
N VAL A 114 16.95 7.15 -2.66
CA VAL A 114 17.31 7.19 -1.24
C VAL A 114 18.02 5.89 -0.84
N PRO A 115 19.22 5.95 -0.23
CA PRO A 115 19.94 4.77 0.21
C PRO A 115 19.12 3.91 1.18
N ASN A 116 19.26 2.59 1.08
CA ASN A 116 18.51 1.61 1.89
C ASN A 116 16.98 1.67 1.73
N SER A 117 16.47 2.27 0.66
CA SER A 117 15.06 2.19 0.27
C SER A 117 14.82 1.08 -0.74
N ASP A 118 13.64 0.47 -0.70
CA ASP A 118 13.23 -0.55 -1.65
C ASP A 118 12.76 0.10 -2.95
N VAL A 119 13.35 -0.29 -4.07
CA VAL A 119 12.88 0.09 -5.42
C VAL A 119 11.91 -0.98 -5.90
N LEU A 120 10.61 -0.64 -5.95
CA LEU A 120 9.57 -1.54 -6.40
C LEU A 120 9.29 -1.34 -7.88
N THR A 121 9.46 -2.41 -8.67
CA THR A 121 9.11 -2.43 -10.10
C THR A 121 7.91 -3.35 -10.32
N PHE A 122 6.84 -2.81 -10.88
CA PHE A 122 5.65 -3.58 -11.23
C PHE A 122 5.56 -3.72 -12.75
N ILE A 123 5.44 -4.96 -13.23
CA ILE A 123 5.24 -5.25 -14.65
C ILE A 123 3.84 -5.82 -14.82
N SER A 124 3.03 -5.14 -15.62
CA SER A 124 1.67 -5.54 -15.97
C SER A 124 1.62 -5.81 -17.46
N VAL A 125 1.24 -7.03 -17.85
CA VAL A 125 1.03 -7.41 -19.25
C VAL A 125 -0.44 -7.73 -19.44
N LYS A 126 -1.08 -7.06 -20.40
CA LYS A 126 -2.49 -7.24 -20.74
C LYS A 126 -2.59 -7.66 -22.21
N GLY A 127 -3.58 -8.51 -22.50
CA GLY A 127 -3.83 -9.02 -23.86
C GLY A 127 -4.58 -8.04 -24.75
N ASP A 128 -5.10 -6.96 -24.17
CA ASP A 128 -5.88 -5.93 -24.85
C ASP A 128 -5.58 -4.57 -24.20
N GLU A 129 -5.61 -3.50 -24.97
CA GLU A 129 -5.40 -2.11 -24.52
C GLU A 129 -6.46 -1.71 -23.50
N VAL A 130 -7.70 -2.18 -23.69
CA VAL A 130 -8.83 -1.81 -22.83
C VAL A 130 -8.93 -2.68 -21.57
N ALA A 131 -8.22 -3.82 -21.53
CA ALA A 131 -8.34 -4.79 -20.45
C ALA A 131 -7.86 -4.26 -19.09
N GLU A 132 -6.89 -3.34 -19.05
CA GLU A 132 -6.42 -2.74 -17.79
C GLU A 132 -7.53 -1.96 -17.10
N THR A 133 -8.20 -1.09 -17.85
CA THR A 133 -9.34 -0.30 -17.34
C THR A 133 -10.45 -1.22 -16.86
N MET A 134 -10.78 -2.27 -17.63
CA MET A 134 -11.90 -3.16 -17.30
C MET A 134 -11.66 -3.96 -16.02
N VAL A 135 -10.47 -4.55 -15.85
CA VAL A 135 -10.15 -5.36 -14.67
C VAL A 135 -10.20 -4.50 -13.40
N ASN A 136 -9.65 -3.29 -13.46
CA ASN A 136 -9.62 -2.38 -12.32
C ASN A 136 -11.00 -1.83 -11.98
N CYS A 137 -11.87 -1.60 -12.97
CA CYS A 137 -13.22 -1.08 -12.77
C CYS A 137 -14.23 -2.13 -12.28
N LEU A 138 -13.89 -3.43 -12.31
CA LEU A 138 -14.78 -4.53 -11.94
C LEU A 138 -14.41 -5.21 -10.62
N ASP A 139 -13.24 -4.91 -10.05
CA ASP A 139 -12.80 -5.52 -8.79
C ASP A 139 -13.47 -4.80 -7.62
N ALA A 140 -14.31 -5.46 -6.83
CA ALA A 140 -15.07 -4.86 -5.72
C ALA A 140 -14.19 -4.06 -4.75
N LYS A 141 -12.93 -4.46 -4.55
CA LYS A 141 -11.96 -3.72 -3.71
C LYS A 141 -11.47 -2.44 -4.38
N SER A 142 -11.19 -2.48 -5.68
CA SER A 142 -10.78 -1.32 -6.49
C SER A 142 -11.97 -0.38 -6.78
N ILE A 143 -13.16 -0.95 -6.98
CA ILE A 143 -14.47 -0.30 -7.09
C ILE A 143 -14.83 0.44 -5.81
N SER A 144 -14.45 -0.01 -4.62
CA SER A 144 -14.82 0.68 -3.37
C SER A 144 -14.33 2.14 -3.31
N HIS A 145 -13.31 2.49 -4.11
CA HIS A 145 -12.84 3.87 -4.31
C HIS A 145 -13.55 4.61 -5.46
N LEU A 146 -14.20 3.89 -6.39
CA LEU A 146 -14.91 4.43 -7.56
C LEU A 146 -16.44 4.50 -7.34
N ILE A 147 -17.10 3.46 -6.79
CA ILE A 147 -18.49 3.49 -6.32
C ILE A 147 -18.50 4.05 -4.88
N GLN A 148 -18.24 5.34 -4.78
CA GLN A 148 -18.62 6.13 -3.62
C GLN A 148 -19.96 6.80 -3.89
N VAL A 149 -20.75 7.07 -2.85
CA VAL A 149 -21.94 7.92 -2.98
C VAL A 149 -21.53 9.22 -3.70
N PRO A 150 -22.23 9.59 -4.80
CA PRO A 150 -22.00 10.81 -5.54
C PRO A 150 -21.83 12.00 -4.59
N SER A 151 -20.69 12.66 -4.65
CA SER A 151 -20.46 13.92 -3.92
C SER A 151 -19.69 14.89 -4.81
N GLY A 152 -20.01 16.17 -4.67
CA GLY A 152 -19.39 17.24 -5.47
C GLY A 152 -20.14 17.58 -6.77
N CYS A 153 -19.42 18.20 -7.70
CA CYS A 153 -19.95 18.63 -9.00
C CYS A 153 -20.23 17.44 -9.93
N GLY A 154 -21.10 17.63 -10.93
CA GLY A 154 -21.47 16.58 -11.88
C GLY A 154 -20.27 15.89 -12.55
N GLU A 155 -19.21 16.64 -12.86
CA GLU A 155 -17.97 16.11 -13.44
C GLU A 155 -17.25 15.13 -12.50
N GLN A 156 -17.13 15.47 -11.21
CA GLN A 156 -16.51 14.61 -10.21
C GLN A 156 -17.32 13.32 -9.98
N ASN A 157 -18.65 13.42 -10.09
CA ASN A 157 -19.51 12.24 -10.06
C ASN A 157 -19.33 11.37 -11.30
N MET A 158 -19.23 11.98 -12.49
CA MET A 158 -19.03 11.25 -13.74
C MET A 158 -17.66 10.56 -13.80
N ILE A 159 -16.61 11.12 -13.21
CA ILE A 159 -15.29 10.47 -13.10
C ILE A 159 -15.38 9.12 -12.38
N LYS A 160 -16.28 9.02 -11.39
CA LYS A 160 -16.50 7.82 -10.59
C LYS A 160 -17.39 6.80 -11.28
N MET A 161 -18.42 7.26 -11.99
CA MET A 161 -19.45 6.40 -12.60
C MET A 161 -19.14 5.96 -14.05
N ALA A 162 -18.50 6.83 -14.84
CA ALA A 162 -18.27 6.58 -16.27
C ALA A 162 -17.39 5.34 -16.54
N PRO A 163 -16.28 5.08 -15.82
CA PRO A 163 -15.43 3.93 -16.11
C PRO A 163 -16.15 2.59 -15.93
N THR A 164 -16.90 2.43 -14.85
CA THR A 164 -17.69 1.21 -14.57
C THR A 164 -18.80 1.04 -15.61
N THR A 165 -19.59 2.09 -15.88
CA THR A 165 -20.68 2.01 -16.86
C THR A 165 -20.19 1.69 -18.29
N LEU A 166 -19.11 2.31 -18.74
CA LEU A 166 -18.50 1.99 -20.04
C LEU A 166 -17.96 0.55 -20.08
N THR A 167 -17.37 0.08 -18.99
CA THR A 167 -16.89 -1.32 -18.87
C THR A 167 -18.05 -2.31 -18.95
N LEU A 168 -19.18 -2.04 -18.29
CA LEU A 168 -20.39 -2.85 -18.37
C LEU A 168 -20.93 -2.93 -19.80
N ILE A 169 -21.07 -1.77 -20.47
CA ILE A 169 -21.55 -1.71 -21.87
C ILE A 169 -20.62 -2.49 -22.80
N TYR A 170 -19.30 -2.37 -22.62
CA TYR A 170 -18.34 -3.12 -23.42
C TYR A 170 -18.54 -4.63 -23.23
N LEU A 171 -18.55 -5.11 -21.98
CA LEU A 171 -18.66 -6.55 -21.68
C LEU A 171 -19.99 -7.15 -22.12
N ASP A 172 -21.09 -6.41 -21.97
CA ASP A 172 -22.39 -6.80 -22.51
C ASP A 172 -22.36 -6.88 -24.05
N SER A 173 -21.63 -5.98 -24.73
CA SER A 173 -21.50 -5.99 -26.20
C SER A 173 -20.64 -7.14 -26.73
N VAL A 174 -19.55 -7.50 -26.04
CA VAL A 174 -18.65 -8.60 -26.45
C VAL A 174 -19.06 -9.97 -25.89
N GLN A 175 -20.04 -10.01 -24.98
CA GLN A 175 -20.53 -11.22 -24.30
C GLN A 175 -19.42 -12.02 -23.57
N GLU A 176 -18.39 -11.35 -23.05
CA GLU A 176 -17.21 -12.01 -22.45
C GLU A 176 -17.22 -12.06 -20.90
N TRP A 177 -18.41 -12.03 -20.29
CA TRP A 177 -18.56 -12.11 -18.83
C TRP A 177 -17.96 -13.35 -18.18
N GLU A 178 -17.91 -14.46 -18.92
CA GLU A 178 -17.31 -15.72 -18.46
C GLU A 178 -15.82 -15.58 -18.11
N LYS A 179 -15.08 -14.73 -18.83
CA LYS A 179 -13.64 -14.53 -18.61
C LYS A 179 -13.33 -13.78 -17.33
N ILE A 180 -14.29 -13.01 -16.82
CA ILE A 180 -14.14 -12.12 -15.66
C ILE A 180 -14.82 -12.72 -14.42
N GLY A 181 -15.86 -13.53 -14.63
CA GLY A 181 -16.67 -14.19 -13.63
C GLY A 181 -18.11 -13.68 -13.68
N LEU A 182 -19.07 -14.58 -13.91
CA LEU A 182 -20.49 -14.24 -14.10
C LEU A 182 -21.08 -13.45 -12.91
N ASN A 183 -20.64 -13.75 -11.69
CA ASN A 183 -21.12 -13.09 -10.47
C ASN A 183 -20.72 -11.61 -10.38
N ARG A 184 -19.65 -11.20 -11.09
CA ARG A 184 -19.15 -9.81 -11.02
C ARG A 184 -20.04 -8.82 -11.76
N ARG A 185 -20.95 -9.31 -12.61
CA ARG A 185 -21.98 -8.48 -13.23
C ARG A 185 -22.96 -7.95 -12.19
N GLU A 186 -23.39 -8.80 -11.27
CA GLU A 186 -24.33 -8.42 -10.21
C GLU A 186 -23.68 -7.54 -9.14
N GLU A 187 -22.38 -7.73 -8.87
CA GLU A 187 -21.62 -6.89 -7.93
C GLU A 187 -21.37 -5.46 -8.44
N ALA A 188 -21.39 -5.27 -9.77
CA ALA A 188 -21.12 -4.00 -10.42
C ALA A 188 -22.38 -3.15 -10.71
N ILE A 189 -23.58 -3.74 -10.54
CA ILE A 189 -24.90 -3.09 -10.68
C ILE A 189 -25.37 -2.62 -9.30
#